data_AF-A0A9P3PSG0-F1
#
_entry.id   AF-A0A9P3PSG0-F1
#
_cell.length_a   1.000
_cell.length_b   1.000
_cell.length_c   1.000
_cell.angle_alpha   90.00
_cell.angle_beta   90.00
_cell.angle_gamma   90.00
#
_symmetry.space_group_name_H-M   'P 1'
#
loop_
_entity.id
_entity.type
_entity.pdbx_description
1 polymer ?
#
loop_
_entity_poly.entity_id
_entity_poly.type
_entity_poly.pdbx_seq_one_letter_code
_entity_poly.pdbx_strand_id
1 'polypeptide(L)'
;MDTEQPGKLLAYRQARGAWPPAFVYGFPIDESGLRRCGEKLRPIPPDLAGDELRKARAARCPLVIRHLRALASRLWPPHRVDVERGFTNGKHYTLVALAACTRPNDEFIPHGEEMRRLKEAMANEGLEEEPRWFLLTSSP
;
A
#
# COMPACT_ATOMS: atom_id res chain seq x y z
N MET A 1 -16.20 -25.36 -13.95
CA MET A 1 -15.82 -23.97 -13.64
C MET A 1 -15.32 -23.98 -12.22
N ASP A 2 -13.99 -24.04 -12.06
CA ASP A 2 -13.35 -24.19 -10.76
C ASP A 2 -13.68 -23.01 -9.84
N THR A 3 -14.22 -23.38 -8.68
CA THR A 3 -14.37 -22.52 -7.52
C THR A 3 -13.00 -22.03 -7.07
N GLU A 4 -12.67 -20.77 -7.36
CA GLU A 4 -11.65 -20.03 -6.63
C GLU A 4 -11.99 -20.11 -5.14
N GLN A 5 -11.30 -20.98 -4.41
CA GLN A 5 -11.57 -21.22 -3.00
C GLN A 5 -11.27 -19.96 -2.17
N PRO A 6 -12.27 -19.38 -1.47
CA PRO A 6 -12.09 -18.22 -0.59
C PRO A 6 -11.07 -18.46 0.55
N GLY A 7 -10.75 -19.73 0.84
CA GLY A 7 -9.89 -20.13 1.95
C GLY A 7 -8.44 -19.70 1.85
N LYS A 8 -7.88 -19.50 0.64
CA LYS A 8 -6.47 -19.08 0.49
C LYS A 8 -6.25 -17.58 0.77
N LEU A 9 -7.24 -16.74 0.48
CA LEU A 9 -7.21 -15.30 0.76
C LEU A 9 -7.49 -14.99 2.24
N LEU A 10 -8.31 -15.79 2.91
CA LEU A 10 -8.64 -15.61 4.32
C LEU A 10 -7.47 -15.96 5.27
N ALA A 11 -6.60 -16.90 4.87
CA ALA A 11 -5.47 -17.35 5.69
C ALA A 11 -4.41 -16.26 5.91
N TYR A 12 -4.22 -15.34 4.94
CA TYR A 12 -3.22 -14.27 5.07
C TYR A 12 -3.59 -13.25 6.15
N ARG A 13 -4.87 -12.88 6.25
CA ARG A 13 -5.35 -11.90 7.25
C ARG A 13 -5.24 -12.41 8.69
N GLN A 14 -5.34 -13.73 8.90
CA GLN A 14 -5.18 -14.36 10.21
C GLN A 14 -3.69 -14.57 10.60
N ALA A 15 -2.76 -14.43 9.66
CA ALA A 15 -1.32 -14.61 9.88
C ALA A 15 -0.57 -13.34 10.30
N ARG A 16 -1.27 -12.33 10.84
CA ARG A 16 -0.62 -11.20 11.54
C ARG A 16 0.07 -11.71 12.81
N GLY A 17 1.23 -12.33 12.64
CA GLY A 17 2.05 -12.93 13.71
C GLY A 17 2.76 -14.23 13.33
N ALA A 18 2.45 -14.85 12.19
CA ALA A 18 3.03 -16.15 11.83
C ALA A 18 3.82 -16.08 10.52
N TRP A 19 5.08 -16.49 10.66
CA TRP A 19 5.94 -17.07 9.63
C TRP A 19 5.13 -17.91 8.61
N PRO A 20 5.45 -17.88 7.31
CA PRO A 20 6.63 -17.26 6.69
C PRO A 20 6.39 -15.80 6.25
N PRO A 21 7.46 -15.03 5.96
CA PRO A 21 7.37 -13.65 5.52
C PRO A 21 6.46 -13.50 4.32
N ALA A 22 5.66 -12.44 4.35
CA ALA A 22 4.74 -12.11 3.29
C ALA A 22 5.52 -11.53 2.11
N PHE A 23 5.49 -12.23 0.97
CA PHE A 23 5.72 -11.55 -0.30
C PHE A 23 4.49 -10.68 -0.56
N VAL A 24 4.69 -9.38 -0.60
CA VAL A 24 3.64 -8.40 -0.86
C VAL A 24 3.94 -7.72 -2.17
N TYR A 25 2.99 -7.74 -3.10
CA TYR A 25 3.09 -6.95 -4.33
C TYR A 25 2.34 -5.64 -4.13
N GLY A 26 2.98 -4.52 -4.42
CA GLY A 26 2.32 -3.24 -4.24
C GLY A 26 3.15 -2.04 -4.64
N PHE A 27 2.52 -0.87 -4.60
CA PHE A 27 3.17 0.41 -4.84
C PHE A 27 3.86 0.86 -3.55
N PRO A 28 5.18 1.09 -3.56
CA PRO A 28 5.85 1.66 -2.41
C PRO A 28 5.44 3.12 -2.24
N ILE A 29 5.29 3.52 -0.97
CA ILE A 29 4.99 4.88 -0.57
C ILE A 29 6.18 5.38 0.24
N ASP A 30 6.92 6.31 -0.36
CA ASP A 30 7.99 7.03 0.33
C ASP A 30 7.43 8.25 1.09
N GLU A 31 8.27 8.87 1.91
CA GLU A 31 7.87 10.05 2.69
C GLU A 31 7.45 11.22 1.77
N SER A 32 8.08 11.36 0.61
CA SER A 32 7.75 12.39 -0.38
C SER A 32 6.35 12.19 -0.96
N GLY A 33 5.99 10.95 -1.33
CA GLY A 33 4.67 10.56 -1.80
C GLY A 33 3.60 10.77 -0.74
N LEU A 34 3.86 10.37 0.50
CA LEU A 34 2.96 10.66 1.63
C LEU A 34 2.72 12.16 1.80
N ARG A 35 3.78 12.97 1.72
CA ARG A 35 3.68 14.43 1.85
C ARG A 35 2.84 15.04 0.72
N ARG A 36 3.16 14.73 -0.54
CA ARG A 36 2.45 15.26 -1.72
C ARG A 36 0.97 14.88 -1.70
N CYS A 37 0.66 13.61 -1.47
CA CYS A 37 -0.73 13.15 -1.37
C CYS A 37 -1.45 13.83 -0.18
N GLY A 38 -0.77 13.96 0.97
CA GLY A 38 -1.33 14.63 2.14
C GLY A 38 -1.62 16.11 1.93
N GLU A 39 -0.75 16.81 1.20
CA GLU A 39 -0.94 18.21 0.80
C GLU A 39 -2.14 18.37 -0.14
N LYS A 40 -2.29 17.49 -1.13
CA LYS A 40 -3.43 17.48 -2.06
C LYS A 40 -4.76 17.25 -1.34
N LEU A 41 -4.80 16.32 -0.38
CA LEU A 41 -6.04 15.95 0.32
C LEU A 41 -6.46 16.95 1.39
N ARG A 42 -5.49 17.46 2.16
CA ARG A 42 -5.76 18.40 3.25
C ARG A 42 -4.55 19.27 3.49
N PRO A 43 -4.45 20.45 2.83
CA PRO A 43 -3.39 21.42 3.05
C PRO A 43 -3.21 21.75 4.54
N ILE A 44 -1.96 21.98 4.95
CA ILE A 44 -1.59 22.34 6.33
C ILE A 44 -1.50 23.85 6.30
N PRO A 45 -2.15 24.54 7.24
CA PRO A 45 -2.01 25.98 7.37
C PRO A 45 -0.52 26.38 7.48
N PRO A 46 -0.05 27.38 6.71
CA PRO A 46 1.36 27.72 6.63
C PRO A 46 1.92 28.32 7.93
N ASP A 47 1.04 28.73 8.85
CA ASP A 47 1.33 29.31 10.16
C ASP A 47 1.63 28.26 11.24
N LEU A 48 1.37 26.97 10.99
CA LEU A 48 1.73 25.92 11.95
C LEU A 48 3.24 25.70 12.00
N ALA A 49 3.79 25.72 13.21
CA ALA A 49 5.21 25.47 13.48
C ALA A 49 5.42 24.40 14.56
N GLY A 50 6.67 23.94 14.68
CA GLY A 50 7.10 23.03 15.75
C GLY A 50 6.22 21.77 15.91
N ASP A 51 5.73 21.57 17.13
CA ASP A 51 4.96 20.38 17.49
C ASP A 51 3.57 20.32 16.83
N GLU A 52 2.94 21.47 16.58
CA GLU A 52 1.64 21.52 15.91
C GLU A 52 1.76 21.09 14.45
N LEU A 53 2.81 21.54 13.77
CA LEU A 53 3.13 21.08 12.42
C LEU A 53 3.39 19.57 12.40
N ARG A 54 4.13 19.04 13.38
CA ARG A 54 4.40 17.59 13.48
C ARG A 54 3.10 16.80 13.70
N LYS A 55 2.23 17.24 14.60
CA LYS A 55 0.92 16.63 14.86
C LYS A 55 0.02 16.66 13.63
N ALA A 56 -0.03 17.79 12.93
CA ALA A 56 -0.81 17.94 11.71
C ALA A 56 -0.32 17.01 10.59
N ARG A 57 1.00 16.86 10.43
CA ARG A 57 1.59 15.88 9.49
C ARG A 57 1.24 14.45 9.88
N ALA A 58 1.41 14.07 11.15
CA ALA A 58 1.08 12.73 11.64
C ALA A 58 -0.41 12.39 11.44
N ALA A 59 -1.31 13.35 11.65
CA ALA A 59 -2.75 13.18 11.45
C ALA A 59 -3.15 12.96 9.98
N ARG A 60 -2.30 13.33 9.01
CA ARG A 60 -2.56 13.09 7.58
C ARG A 60 -2.28 11.66 7.16
N CYS A 61 -1.29 10.99 7.75
CA CYS A 61 -0.88 9.66 7.30
C CYS A 61 -2.05 8.65 7.22
N PRO A 62 -2.96 8.55 8.22
CA PRO A 62 -4.14 7.69 8.11
C PRO A 62 -5.10 8.09 6.98
N LEU A 63 -5.23 9.40 6.69
CA LEU A 63 -6.10 9.91 5.62
C LEU A 63 -5.55 9.55 4.25
N VAL A 64 -4.24 9.73 4.04
CA VAL A 64 -3.54 9.35 2.80
C VAL A 64 -3.67 7.86 2.56
N ILE A 65 -3.39 7.04 3.57
CA ILE A 65 -3.51 5.57 3.51
C ILE A 65 -4.94 5.16 3.13
N ARG A 66 -5.96 5.76 3.76
CA ARG A 66 -7.36 5.46 3.45
C ARG A 66 -7.72 5.87 2.03
N HIS A 67 -7.24 7.02 1.57
CA HIS A 67 -7.48 7.53 0.21
C HIS A 67 -6.87 6.62 -0.85
N LEU A 68 -5.58 6.31 -0.73
CA LEU A 68 -4.86 5.45 -1.67
C LEU A 68 -5.49 4.04 -1.74
N ARG A 69 -5.87 3.48 -0.59
CA ARG A 69 -6.61 2.21 -0.55
C ARG A 69 -7.96 2.31 -1.26
N ALA A 70 -8.74 3.36 -1.01
CA ALA A 70 -10.03 3.54 -1.68
C ALA A 70 -9.88 3.72 -3.19
N LEU A 71 -8.82 4.42 -3.63
CA LEU A 71 -8.50 4.60 -5.04
C LEU A 71 -8.16 3.27 -5.71
N ALA A 72 -7.26 2.48 -5.13
CA ALA A 72 -6.91 1.15 -5.64
C ALA A 72 -8.11 0.21 -5.67
N SER A 73 -8.94 0.20 -4.61
CA SER A 73 -10.16 -0.63 -4.52
C SER A 73 -11.24 -0.31 -5.55
N ARG A 74 -11.15 0.82 -6.28
CA ARG A 74 -12.04 1.12 -7.41
C ARG A 74 -11.59 0.45 -8.70
N LEU A 75 -10.31 0.09 -8.80
CA LEU A 75 -9.67 -0.45 -10.00
C LEU A 75 -9.27 -1.92 -9.84
N TRP A 76 -9.26 -2.42 -8.60
CA TRP A 76 -8.91 -3.79 -8.24
C TRP A 76 -9.86 -4.29 -7.17
N PRO A 77 -10.17 -5.61 -7.10
CA PRO A 77 -11.12 -6.13 -6.12
C PRO A 77 -10.77 -5.69 -4.68
N PRO A 78 -11.69 -5.03 -3.95
CA PRO A 78 -11.38 -4.42 -2.65
C PRO A 78 -10.82 -5.37 -1.60
N HIS A 79 -11.13 -6.67 -1.70
CA HIS A 79 -10.63 -7.71 -0.80
C HIS A 79 -9.17 -8.10 -1.06
N ARG A 80 -8.60 -7.69 -2.20
CA ARG A 80 -7.18 -7.86 -2.54
C ARG A 80 -6.34 -6.60 -2.26
N VAL A 81 -6.98 -5.49 -1.89
CA VAL A 81 -6.31 -4.21 -1.60
C VAL A 81 -6.20 -3.96 -0.10
N ASP A 82 -4.98 -3.84 0.39
CA ASP A 82 -4.68 -3.43 1.76
C ASP A 82 -3.53 -2.41 1.80
N VAL A 83 -3.14 -1.98 2.99
CA VAL A 83 -1.90 -1.23 3.21
C VAL A 83 -1.03 -1.97 4.17
N GLU A 84 0.17 -2.32 3.70
CA GLU A 84 1.14 -3.09 4.47
C GLU A 84 2.31 -2.21 4.88
N ARG A 85 2.86 -2.52 6.05
CA ARG A 85 4.08 -1.89 6.56
C ARG A 85 5.04 -2.99 6.94
N GLY A 86 6.32 -2.81 6.60
CA GLY A 86 7.33 -3.78 6.94
C GLY A 86 8.73 -3.28 6.66
N PHE A 87 9.68 -4.18 6.87
CA PHE A 87 11.09 -3.94 6.63
C PHE A 87 11.54 -4.78 5.44
N THR A 88 12.37 -4.20 4.57
CA THR A 88 13.14 -4.97 3.59
C THR A 88 14.47 -4.28 3.33
N ASN A 89 15.55 -5.04 3.26
CA ASN A 89 16.92 -4.53 3.03
C ASN A 89 17.30 -3.36 3.97
N GLY A 90 16.97 -3.47 5.27
CA GLY A 90 17.29 -2.45 6.28
C GLY A 90 16.49 -1.15 6.16
N LYS A 91 15.44 -1.11 5.33
CA LYS A 91 14.58 0.07 5.13
C LYS A 91 13.14 -0.25 5.49
N HIS A 92 12.47 0.72 6.10
CA HIS A 92 11.03 0.70 6.30
C HIS A 92 10.30 1.01 5.00
N TYR A 93 9.23 0.26 4.73
CA TYR A 93 8.32 0.51 3.63
C TYR A 93 6.88 0.58 4.12
N THR A 94 6.11 1.47 3.50
CA THR A 94 4.65 1.42 3.49
C THR A 94 4.23 1.12 2.06
N LEU A 95 3.35 0.15 1.84
CA LEU A 95 2.92 -0.29 0.52
C LEU A 95 1.42 -0.15 0.37
N VAL A 96 0.93 0.30 -0.79
CA VAL A 96 -0.43 -0.03 -1.23
C VAL A 96 -0.37 -1.45 -1.79
N ALA A 97 -0.76 -2.42 -0.97
CA ALA A 97 -0.68 -3.84 -1.30
C ALA A 97 -1.85 -4.24 -2.23
N LEU A 98 -1.52 -4.91 -3.33
CA LEU A 98 -2.47 -5.46 -4.31
C LEU A 98 -2.59 -6.99 -4.25
N ALA A 99 -1.57 -7.63 -3.68
CA ALA A 99 -1.53 -9.05 -3.41
C ALA A 99 -0.56 -9.33 -2.26
N ALA A 100 -0.83 -10.40 -1.51
CA ALA A 100 0.11 -10.93 -0.54
C ALA A 100 0.05 -12.46 -0.51
N CYS A 101 1.22 -13.09 -0.46
CA CYS A 101 1.35 -14.54 -0.57
C CYS A 101 2.69 -15.04 0.03
N THR A 102 2.80 -16.35 0.23
CA THR A 102 4.01 -16.98 0.78
C THR A 102 5.14 -17.13 -0.23
N ARG A 103 4.86 -16.93 -1.52
CA ARG A 103 5.80 -16.92 -2.65
C ARG A 103 5.28 -15.99 -3.74
N PRO A 104 6.12 -15.24 -4.48
CA PRO A 104 5.67 -14.42 -5.60
C PRO A 104 4.86 -15.25 -6.60
N ASN A 105 3.67 -14.76 -6.97
CA ASN A 105 2.86 -15.37 -8.01
C ASN A 105 2.10 -14.28 -8.76
N ASP A 106 2.43 -14.13 -10.04
CA ASP A 106 1.87 -13.08 -10.88
C ASP A 106 0.37 -13.33 -11.18
N GLU A 107 -0.18 -14.51 -10.94
CA GLU A 107 -1.63 -14.75 -11.06
C GLU A 107 -2.47 -13.94 -10.05
N PHE A 108 -1.86 -13.45 -8.96
CA PHE A 108 -2.57 -12.69 -7.93
C PHE A 108 -2.57 -11.17 -8.14
N ILE A 109 -1.78 -10.67 -9.11
CA ILE A 109 -1.62 -9.24 -9.37
C ILE A 109 -2.49 -8.81 -10.58
N PRO A 110 -2.81 -7.51 -10.70
CA PRO A 110 -3.50 -7.00 -11.88
C PRO A 110 -2.65 -7.13 -13.14
N HIS A 111 -3.29 -7.31 -14.29
CA HIS A 111 -2.64 -7.39 -15.59
C HIS A 111 -3.24 -6.41 -16.60
N GLY A 112 -2.50 -6.16 -17.68
CA GLY A 112 -2.97 -5.37 -18.81
C GLY A 112 -3.54 -4.01 -18.41
N GLU A 113 -4.80 -3.78 -18.78
CA GLU A 113 -5.49 -2.50 -18.60
C GLU A 113 -5.71 -2.13 -17.13
N GLU A 114 -5.95 -3.09 -16.24
CA GLU A 114 -6.16 -2.83 -14.81
C GLU A 114 -4.88 -2.31 -14.17
N MET A 115 -3.74 -2.97 -14.45
CA MET A 115 -2.43 -2.53 -13.99
C MET A 115 -2.08 -1.15 -14.53
N ARG A 116 -2.36 -0.89 -15.82
CA ARG A 116 -2.12 0.43 -16.44
C ARG A 116 -2.90 1.53 -15.72
N ARG A 117 -4.19 1.32 -15.44
CA ARG A 117 -5.04 2.28 -14.71
C ARG A 117 -4.59 2.49 -13.27
N LEU A 118 -4.16 1.43 -12.59
CA LEU A 118 -3.63 1.53 -11.23
C LEU A 118 -2.36 2.39 -11.20
N LYS A 119 -1.41 2.15 -12.10
CA LYS A 119 -0.18 2.95 -12.20
C LYS A 119 -0.49 4.42 -12.46
N GLU A 120 -1.39 4.71 -13.41
CA GLU A 120 -1.84 6.06 -13.73
C GLU A 120 -2.49 6.75 -12.50
N ALA A 121 -3.37 6.02 -11.80
CA ALA A 121 -4.02 6.53 -10.59
C ALA A 121 -3.03 6.83 -9.46
N MET A 122 -2.04 5.97 -9.23
CA MET A 122 -1.01 6.16 -8.20
C MET A 122 -0.05 7.29 -8.57
N ALA A 123 0.37 7.39 -9.83
CA ALA A 123 1.20 8.49 -10.33
C ALA A 123 0.51 9.86 -10.13
N ASN A 124 -0.80 9.94 -10.38
CA ASN A 124 -1.61 11.15 -10.13
C ASN A 124 -1.71 11.55 -8.64
N GLU A 125 -1.35 10.65 -7.73
CA GLU A 125 -1.23 10.91 -6.29
C GLU A 125 0.23 11.15 -5.85
N GLY A 126 1.17 11.15 -6.79
CA GLY A 126 2.60 11.38 -6.55
C GLY A 126 3.36 10.13 -6.12
N LEU A 127 2.83 8.93 -6.39
CA LEU A 127 3.52 7.64 -6.23
C LEU A 127 4.04 7.22 -7.61
N GLU A 128 5.28 7.58 -7.90
CA GLU A 128 5.92 7.38 -9.20
C GLU A 128 6.71 6.07 -9.30
N GLU A 129 6.98 5.42 -8.15
CA GLU A 129 7.67 4.13 -8.13
C GLU A 129 6.78 3.00 -8.67
N GLU A 130 7.38 2.16 -9.52
CA GLU A 130 6.73 0.97 -10.07
C GLU A 130 6.38 -0.05 -8.97
N PRO A 131 5.21 -0.70 -9.06
CA PRO A 131 4.84 -1.75 -8.12
C PRO A 131 5.70 -3.00 -8.37
N ARG A 132 6.12 -3.64 -7.28
CA ARG A 132 6.97 -4.84 -7.31
C ARG A 132 6.68 -5.74 -6.12
N TRP A 133 7.27 -6.93 -6.14
CA TRP A 133 7.28 -7.83 -5.00
C TRP A 133 8.26 -7.33 -3.93
N PHE A 134 7.80 -7.31 -2.69
CA PHE A 134 8.57 -7.03 -1.49
C PHE A 134 8.53 -8.24 -0.58
N LEU A 135 9.69 -8.67 -0.08
CA LEU A 135 9.75 -9.59 1.04
C LEU A 135 9.71 -8.76 2.32
N LEU A 136 8.56 -8.70 2.99
CA LEU A 136 8.40 -7.93 4.21
C LEU A 136 8.66 -8.80 5.45
N THR A 137 9.49 -8.28 6.35
CA THR A 137 9.71 -8.84 7.69
C THR A 137 9.11 -7.94 8.77
N SER A 138 8.76 -8.55 9.90
CA SER A 138 8.23 -7.85 11.09
C SER A 138 9.30 -7.09 11.87
N SER A 139 10.57 -7.41 11.65
CA SER A 139 11.73 -6.82 12.33
C SER A 139 12.79 -6.41 11.29
N PRO A 140 13.54 -5.32 11.54
CA PRO A 140 14.66 -4.89 10.70
C PRO A 140 15.79 -5.91 10.59
#